data_AF-A0A3B9ASW1-F1
#
_entry.id   AF-A0A3B9ASW1-F1
#
_cell.length_a   1.000
_cell.length_b   1.000
_cell.length_c   1.000
_cell.angle_alpha   90.00
_cell.angle_beta   90.00
_cell.angle_gamma   90.00
#
_symmetry.space_group_name_H-M   'P 1'
#
loop_
_entity.id
_entity.type
_entity.pdbx_description
1 polymer ?
#
loop_
_entity_poly.entity_id
_entity_poly.type
_entity_poly.pdbx_seq_one_letter_code
_entity_poly.pdbx_strand_id
1 'polypeptide(L)'
;PGYRWQDLIMNLWMTPKAGDKGALSFLLTATASYDATVAAWDSKYAWKRPRPFEADKRIRLLVPAPGSPGYPCEYSVVAGAASTVISHFFPHMADSVQRMAKRIMDARIAAGVAYPSDTRAG
;
A
#
# COMPACT_ATOMS: atom_id res chain seq x y z
N PRO A 1 2.62 -5.22 -4.15
CA PRO A 1 2.40 -3.91 -3.47
C PRO A 1 3.53 -3.54 -2.47
N GLY A 2 4.07 -4.52 -1.72
CA GLY A 2 5.10 -4.28 -0.69
C GLY A 2 6.52 -3.91 -1.17
N TYR A 3 6.91 -4.28 -2.40
CA TYR A 3 8.31 -4.15 -2.87
C TYR A 3 8.94 -2.77 -2.66
N ARG A 4 8.23 -1.67 -3.03
CA ARG A 4 8.80 -0.32 -2.88
C ARG A 4 8.99 0.11 -1.42
N TRP A 5 8.17 -0.40 -0.52
CA TRP A 5 8.33 -0.17 0.92
C TRP A 5 9.51 -0.97 1.46
N GLN A 6 9.68 -2.20 0.97
CA GLN A 6 10.81 -3.04 1.32
C GLN A 6 12.14 -2.47 0.84
N ASP A 7 12.17 -1.95 -0.39
CA ASP A 7 13.34 -1.28 -0.96
C ASP A 7 13.69 0.00 -0.18
N LEU A 8 12.68 0.78 0.21
CA LEU A 8 12.88 1.96 1.05
C LEU A 8 13.49 1.59 2.41
N ILE A 9 12.92 0.62 3.13
CA ILE A 9 13.44 0.23 4.44
C ILE A 9 14.81 -0.44 4.34
N MET A 10 15.10 -1.18 3.25
CA MET A 10 16.41 -1.76 2.96
C MET A 10 17.52 -0.70 2.86
N ASN A 11 17.19 0.50 2.38
CA ASN A 11 18.15 1.61 2.32
C ASN A 11 18.26 2.40 3.63
N LEU A 12 17.41 2.13 4.62
CA LEU A 12 17.36 2.87 5.89
C LEU A 12 17.90 2.05 7.07
N TRP A 13 17.63 0.75 7.11
CA TRP A 13 17.78 -0.06 8.32
C TRP A 13 19.22 -0.21 8.84
N MET A 14 20.24 0.00 8.00
CA MET A 14 21.67 -0.03 8.42
C MET A 14 22.30 1.36 8.51
N THR A 15 21.51 2.42 8.38
CA THR A 15 22.02 3.79 8.52
C THR A 15 22.25 4.13 9.99
N PRO A 16 23.19 5.05 10.33
CA PRO A 16 23.36 5.52 11.71
C PRO A 16 22.07 6.06 12.34
N LYS A 17 21.15 6.59 11.51
CA LYS A 17 19.84 7.10 11.94
C LYS A 17 18.88 6.00 12.41
N ALA A 18 19.09 4.75 12.01
CA ALA A 18 18.27 3.62 12.44
C ALA A 18 18.63 3.15 13.86
N GLY A 19 19.88 3.40 14.30
CA GLY A 19 20.42 2.91 15.57
C GLY A 19 20.16 1.42 15.77
N ASP A 20 19.93 1.02 17.02
CA ASP A 20 19.73 -0.38 17.41
C ASP A 20 18.38 -0.97 16.95
N LYS A 21 17.50 -0.15 16.36
CA LYS A 21 16.15 -0.56 15.93
C LYS A 21 16.06 -0.82 14.42
N GLY A 22 17.16 -0.71 13.68
CA GLY A 22 17.23 -0.95 12.25
C GLY A 22 16.65 -2.31 11.83
N ALA A 23 17.22 -3.40 12.33
CA ALA A 23 16.76 -4.76 12.02
C ALA A 23 15.29 -4.99 12.40
N LEU A 24 14.84 -4.46 13.55
CA LEU A 24 13.45 -4.54 13.98
C LEU A 24 12.51 -3.80 13.03
N SER A 25 12.88 -2.57 12.61
CA SER A 25 12.08 -1.77 11.68
C SER A 25 11.93 -2.46 10.31
N PHE A 26 12.99 -3.11 9.83
CA PHE A 26 12.99 -3.90 8.60
C PHE A 26 12.03 -5.09 8.70
N LEU A 27 12.16 -5.87 9.78
CA LEU A 27 11.32 -7.04 10.04
C LEU A 27 9.85 -6.63 10.13
N LEU A 28 9.52 -5.63 10.94
CA LEU A 28 8.14 -5.19 11.15
C LEU A 28 7.53 -4.58 9.89
N THR A 29 8.31 -3.87 9.06
CA THR A 29 7.78 -3.34 7.78
C THR A 29 7.40 -4.47 6.83
N ALA A 30 8.23 -5.52 6.77
CA ALA A 30 7.96 -6.70 5.95
C ALA A 30 6.74 -7.48 6.46
N THR A 31 6.70 -7.79 7.76
CA THR A 31 5.60 -8.52 8.39
C THR A 31 4.28 -7.75 8.28
N ALA A 32 4.27 -6.45 8.62
CA ALA A 32 3.07 -5.64 8.50
C ALA A 32 2.57 -5.55 7.05
N SER A 33 3.46 -5.44 6.06
CA SER A 33 3.07 -5.45 4.65
C SER A 33 2.46 -6.78 4.20
N TYR A 34 2.96 -7.89 4.75
CA TYR A 34 2.44 -9.22 4.49
C TYR A 34 1.03 -9.38 5.08
N ASP A 35 0.87 -9.13 6.38
CA ASP A 35 -0.42 -9.24 7.07
C ASP A 35 -1.48 -8.29 6.48
N ALA A 36 -1.08 -7.07 6.13
CA ALA A 36 -1.90 -6.10 5.42
C ALA A 36 -2.40 -6.64 4.07
N THR A 37 -1.55 -7.38 3.34
CA THR A 37 -1.95 -8.02 2.08
C THR A 37 -2.96 -9.13 2.33
N VAL A 38 -2.74 -9.97 3.35
CA VAL A 38 -3.68 -11.05 3.73
C VAL A 38 -5.05 -10.46 4.09
N ALA A 39 -5.09 -9.45 4.97
CA ALA A 39 -6.33 -8.79 5.38
C ALA A 39 -7.07 -8.12 4.21
N ALA A 40 -6.33 -7.49 3.29
CA ALA A 40 -6.90 -6.90 2.09
C ALA A 40 -7.54 -7.95 1.19
N TRP A 41 -6.87 -9.10 1.00
CA TRP A 41 -7.38 -10.17 0.16
C TRP A 41 -8.59 -10.87 0.78
N ASP A 42 -8.55 -11.16 2.08
CA ASP A 42 -9.71 -11.68 2.81
C ASP A 42 -10.96 -10.79 2.60
N SER A 43 -10.79 -9.48 2.81
CA SER A 43 -11.86 -8.50 2.58
C SER A 43 -12.32 -8.46 1.11
N LYS A 44 -11.40 -8.55 0.14
CA LYS A 44 -11.76 -8.59 -1.29
C LYS A 44 -12.69 -9.75 -1.63
N TYR A 45 -12.41 -10.94 -1.12
CA TYR A 45 -13.21 -12.12 -1.42
C TYR A 45 -14.46 -12.24 -0.55
N ALA A 46 -14.52 -11.54 0.60
CA ALA A 46 -15.74 -11.35 1.36
C ALA A 46 -16.74 -10.42 0.63
N TRP A 47 -16.29 -9.26 0.16
CA TRP A 47 -17.18 -8.24 -0.43
C TRP A 47 -17.39 -8.37 -1.94
N LYS A 48 -16.45 -8.98 -2.67
CA LYS A 48 -16.51 -9.23 -4.13
C LYS A 48 -16.93 -8.01 -4.96
N ARG A 49 -16.55 -6.80 -4.53
CA ARG A 49 -16.91 -5.55 -5.22
C ARG A 49 -16.31 -5.54 -6.64
N PRO A 50 -17.11 -5.27 -7.69
CA PRO A 50 -16.58 -5.12 -9.05
C PRO A 50 -15.67 -3.90 -9.15
N ARG A 51 -14.64 -3.95 -10.00
CA ARG A 51 -13.72 -2.83 -10.23
C ARG A 51 -14.36 -1.73 -11.11
N PRO A 52 -13.84 -0.50 -11.11
CA PRO A 52 -14.41 0.60 -11.90
C PRO A 52 -14.58 0.26 -13.39
N PHE A 53 -13.54 -0.28 -14.04
CA PHE A 53 -13.57 -0.66 -15.46
C PHE A 53 -14.50 -1.86 -15.78
N GLU A 54 -14.89 -2.63 -14.77
CA GLU A 54 -15.86 -3.72 -14.94
C GLU A 54 -17.27 -3.16 -14.92
N ALA A 55 -17.54 -2.23 -13.99
CA ALA A 55 -18.83 -1.57 -13.83
C ALA A 55 -19.14 -0.53 -14.93
N ASP A 56 -18.13 0.17 -15.44
CA ASP A 56 -18.30 1.17 -16.51
C ASP A 56 -17.18 1.05 -17.56
N LYS A 57 -17.57 0.65 -18.77
CA LYS A 57 -16.66 0.46 -19.91
C LYS A 57 -16.07 1.76 -20.47
N ARG A 58 -16.58 2.93 -20.05
CA ARG A 58 -16.01 4.24 -20.40
C ARG A 58 -14.71 4.50 -19.62
N ILE A 59 -14.47 3.79 -18.52
CA ILE A 59 -13.26 3.94 -17.71
C ILE A 59 -12.10 3.24 -18.42
N ARG A 60 -11.12 4.05 -18.87
CA ARG A 60 -9.90 3.55 -19.50
C ARG A 60 -8.92 3.03 -18.45
N LEU A 61 -8.46 1.80 -18.65
CA LEU A 61 -7.34 1.23 -17.89
C LEU A 61 -6.00 1.76 -18.41
N LEU A 62 -5.13 2.18 -17.48
CA LEU A 62 -3.75 2.60 -17.79
C LEU A 62 -2.70 1.57 -17.34
N VAL A 63 -3.15 0.47 -16.74
CA VAL A 63 -2.34 -0.65 -16.25
C VAL A 63 -3.07 -1.96 -16.56
N PRO A 64 -2.38 -3.11 -16.54
CA PRO A 64 -3.04 -4.41 -16.72
C PRO A 64 -4.22 -4.59 -15.74
N ALA A 65 -5.31 -5.15 -16.26
CA ALA A 65 -6.53 -5.40 -15.49
C ALA A 65 -6.22 -6.39 -14.34
N PRO A 66 -6.42 -6.01 -13.06
CA PRO A 66 -6.24 -6.94 -11.96
C PRO A 66 -7.38 -7.96 -11.94
N GLY A 67 -7.06 -9.25 -11.74
CA GLY A 67 -8.05 -10.33 -11.66
C GLY A 67 -8.72 -10.52 -10.30
N SER A 68 -8.44 -9.65 -9.32
CA SER A 68 -9.02 -9.71 -7.97
C SER A 68 -10.12 -8.66 -7.77
N PRO A 69 -11.06 -8.85 -6.83
CA PRO A 69 -12.09 -7.85 -6.51
C PRO A 69 -11.53 -6.48 -6.10
N GLY A 70 -12.36 -5.43 -6.20
CA GLY A 70 -11.94 -4.03 -6.04
C GLY A 70 -11.68 -3.58 -4.59
N TYR A 71 -12.50 -4.00 -3.63
CA TYR A 71 -12.53 -3.43 -2.27
C TYR A 71 -11.88 -4.32 -1.21
N PRO A 72 -11.02 -3.79 -0.32
CA PRO A 72 -10.38 -2.47 -0.39
C PRO A 72 -9.25 -2.47 -1.43
N CYS A 73 -8.64 -1.31 -1.68
CA CYS A 73 -7.46 -1.25 -2.55
C CYS A 73 -6.25 -1.87 -1.85
N GLU A 74 -5.73 -2.98 -2.37
CA GLU A 74 -4.60 -3.71 -1.76
C GLU A 74 -3.31 -2.88 -1.70
N TYR A 75 -3.15 -1.92 -2.60
CA TYR A 75 -2.01 -1.00 -2.57
C TYR A 75 -2.15 0.04 -1.45
N SER A 76 -3.36 0.50 -1.15
CA SER A 76 -3.61 1.43 -0.05
C SER A 76 -3.39 0.77 1.29
N VAL A 77 -3.92 -0.45 1.50
CA VAL A 77 -3.78 -1.20 2.76
C VAL A 77 -2.30 -1.43 3.10
N VAL A 78 -1.50 -1.87 2.13
CA VAL A 78 -0.05 -2.04 2.32
C VAL A 78 0.67 -0.71 2.52
N ALA A 79 0.25 0.34 1.82
CA ALA A 79 0.83 1.68 1.99
C ALA A 79 0.55 2.28 3.38
N GLY A 80 -0.66 2.10 3.91
CA GLY A 80 -1.03 2.51 5.26
C GLY A 80 -0.20 1.77 6.31
N ALA A 81 -0.12 0.44 6.20
CA ALA A 81 0.67 -0.38 7.12
C ALA A 81 2.17 -0.01 7.10
N ALA A 82 2.79 0.01 5.90
CA ALA A 82 4.21 0.29 5.77
C ALA A 82 4.56 1.73 6.19
N SER A 83 3.79 2.74 5.76
CA SER A 83 4.04 4.13 6.14
C SER A 83 3.90 4.35 7.66
N THR A 84 2.98 3.63 8.31
CA THR A 84 2.81 3.67 9.78
C THR A 84 4.05 3.10 10.48
N VAL A 85 4.51 1.92 10.09
CA VAL A 85 5.72 1.30 10.68
C VAL A 85 6.97 2.15 10.42
N ILE A 86 7.15 2.65 9.20
CA ILE A 86 8.33 3.47 8.88
C ILE A 86 8.30 4.80 9.62
N SER A 87 7.14 5.47 9.72
CA SER A 87 7.00 6.70 10.53
C SER A 87 7.26 6.43 12.02
N HIS A 88 6.86 5.24 12.47
CA HIS A 88 7.31 4.51 13.66
C HIS A 88 8.76 4.80 14.06
N PHE A 89 9.64 4.18 13.28
CA PHE A 89 11.06 4.06 13.55
C PHE A 89 11.87 5.23 12.99
N PHE A 90 11.35 5.92 11.96
CA PHE A 90 12.01 7.03 11.28
C PHE A 90 11.06 8.24 11.21
N PRO A 91 10.81 8.95 12.33
CA PRO A 91 9.86 10.07 12.37
C PRO A 91 10.20 11.19 11.35
N HIS A 92 11.49 11.41 11.08
CA HIS A 92 11.95 12.37 10.08
C HIS A 92 11.53 12.02 8.64
N MET A 93 11.09 10.79 8.38
CA MET A 93 10.58 10.32 7.09
C MET A 93 9.05 10.38 7.00
N ALA A 94 8.33 10.66 8.09
CA ALA A 94 6.87 10.54 8.18
C ALA A 94 6.15 11.27 7.02
N ASP A 95 6.45 12.55 6.84
CA ASP A 95 5.93 13.37 5.75
C ASP A 95 6.18 12.76 4.36
N SER A 96 7.39 12.24 4.13
CA SER A 96 7.79 11.67 2.85
C SER A 96 7.05 10.36 2.56
N VAL A 97 6.92 9.47 3.56
CA VAL A 97 6.21 8.20 3.39
C VAL A 97 4.70 8.40 3.28
N GLN A 98 4.12 9.38 3.98
CA GLN A 98 2.70 9.72 3.83
C GLN A 98 2.40 10.30 2.45
N ARG A 99 3.25 11.19 1.92
CA ARG A 99 3.15 11.66 0.53
C ARG A 99 3.30 10.53 -0.48
N MET A 100 4.21 9.59 -0.26
CA MET A 100 4.39 8.42 -1.11
C MET A 100 3.14 7.52 -1.08
N ALA A 101 2.57 7.26 0.10
CA ALA A 101 1.32 6.51 0.25
C ALA A 101 0.19 7.19 -0.53
N LYS A 102 -0.02 8.50 -0.35
CA LYS A 102 -1.05 9.24 -1.08
C LYS A 102 -0.87 9.16 -2.59
N ARG A 103 0.36 9.33 -3.09
CA ARG A 103 0.66 9.21 -4.53
C ARG A 103 0.33 7.83 -5.08
N ILE A 104 0.56 6.76 -4.30
CA ILE A 104 0.16 5.41 -4.68
C ILE A 104 -1.36 5.31 -4.79
N MET A 105 -2.10 5.80 -3.78
CA MET A 105 -3.57 5.80 -3.79
C MET A 105 -4.13 6.54 -5.01
N ASP A 106 -3.67 7.78 -5.23
CA ASP A 106 -4.09 8.63 -6.35
C ASP A 106 -3.79 7.94 -7.69
N ALA A 107 -2.64 7.27 -7.81
CA ALA A 107 -2.27 6.54 -9.02
C ALA A 107 -3.20 5.35 -9.31
N ARG A 108 -3.75 4.68 -8.29
CA ARG A 108 -4.73 3.58 -8.50
C ARG A 108 -6.06 4.10 -9.03
N ILE A 109 -6.49 5.27 -8.54
CA ILE A 109 -7.69 5.95 -9.03
C ILE A 109 -7.46 6.40 -10.48
N ALA A 110 -6.36 7.10 -10.75
CA ALA A 110 -6.04 7.62 -12.07
C ALA A 110 -5.86 6.50 -13.12
N ALA A 111 -5.37 5.33 -12.70
CA ALA A 111 -5.22 4.16 -13.58
C ALA A 111 -6.54 3.40 -13.85
N GLY A 112 -7.66 3.81 -13.26
CA GLY A 112 -8.99 3.22 -13.46
C GLY A 112 -9.22 1.89 -12.72
N VAL A 113 -8.36 1.53 -11.76
CA VAL A 113 -8.37 0.21 -11.11
C VAL A 113 -8.94 0.20 -9.69
N ALA A 114 -9.19 1.37 -9.10
CA ALA A 114 -9.75 1.51 -7.75
C ALA A 114 -10.69 2.70 -7.67
N TYR A 115 -11.79 2.57 -6.93
CA TYR A 115 -12.62 3.72 -6.56
C TYR A 115 -11.92 4.56 -5.49
N PRO A 116 -12.21 5.87 -5.39
CA PRO A 116 -11.74 6.69 -4.27
C PRO A 116 -12.16 6.14 -2.90
N SER A 117 -13.28 5.40 -2.80
CA SER A 117 -13.66 4.73 -1.56
C SER A 117 -12.82 3.49 -1.25
N ASP A 118 -12.39 2.73 -2.28
CA ASP A 118 -11.50 1.58 -2.08
C ASP A 118 -10.14 2.03 -1.53
N THR A 119 -9.65 3.19 -1.99
CA THR A 119 -8.35 3.70 -1.60
C THR A 119 -8.35 4.44 -0.27
N ARG A 120 -9.50 4.98 0.18
CA ARG A 120 -9.66 5.59 1.51
C ARG A 120 -9.90 4.57 2.61
N ALA A 121 -10.58 3.47 2.30
CA ALA A 121 -10.88 2.41 3.26
C ALA A 121 -9.70 1.48 3.52
N GLY A 122 -8.80 1.36 2.55
CA GLY A 122 -7.51 0.68 2.72
C GLY A 122 -6.45 1.65 3.19
#